data_AF-A0A529SN64-F1
#
_entry.id   AF-A0A529SN64-F1
#
_cell.length_a   1.000
_cell.length_b   1.000
_cell.length_c   1.000
_cell.angle_alpha   90.00
_cell.angle_beta   90.00
_cell.angle_gamma   90.00
#
_symmetry.space_group_name_H-M   'P 1'
#
loop_
_entity.id
_entity.type
_entity.pdbx_description
1 polymer ?
#
loop_
_entity_poly.entity_id
_entity_poly.type
_entity_poly.pdbx_seq_one_letter_code
_entity_poly.pdbx_strand_id
1 'polypeptide(L)'
;AETVHAGDTDEITIALEIEAAEPEATVKVHVNGERVIMQADGNRYTGHAVVTAATHQGFHSVWRGAYGSIVTAIAKSPDGRAAGAYVVTGGIG
;
A
#
# COMPACT_ATOMS: atom_id res chain seq x y z
N ALA A 1 5.96 -2.47 -2.49
CA ALA A 1 4.80 -3.33 -2.19
C ALA A 1 4.75 -4.42 -3.26
N GLU A 2 4.56 -5.65 -2.84
CA GLU A 2 4.70 -6.85 -3.68
C GLU A 2 3.45 -7.70 -3.52
N THR A 3 2.96 -8.26 -4.63
CA THR A 3 1.79 -9.15 -4.63
C THR A 3 2.24 -10.59 -4.82
N VAL A 4 1.70 -11.49 -4.01
CA VAL A 4 1.80 -12.94 -4.16
C VAL A 4 0.43 -13.49 -4.48
N HIS A 5 0.32 -14.23 -5.58
CA HIS A 5 -0.93 -14.85 -6.00
C HIS A 5 -1.19 -16.15 -5.25
N ALA A 6 -2.39 -16.29 -4.66
CA ALA A 6 -2.76 -17.43 -3.82
C ALA A 6 -4.19 -17.93 -4.13
N GLY A 7 -4.41 -18.36 -5.37
CA GLY A 7 -5.69 -18.90 -5.83
C GLY A 7 -6.74 -17.79 -6.00
N ASP A 8 -7.80 -17.83 -5.19
CA ASP A 8 -8.90 -16.84 -5.26
C ASP A 8 -8.58 -15.53 -4.53
N THR A 9 -7.46 -15.49 -3.81
CA THR A 9 -6.98 -14.32 -3.09
C THR A 9 -5.53 -14.02 -3.43
N ASP A 10 -5.18 -12.75 -3.35
CA ASP A 10 -3.81 -12.25 -3.50
C ASP A 10 -3.39 -11.57 -2.19
N GLU A 11 -2.15 -11.83 -1.77
CA GLU A 11 -1.54 -11.17 -0.61
C GLU A 11 -0.61 -10.06 -1.08
N ILE A 12 -0.77 -8.86 -0.51
CA ILE A 12 0.06 -7.70 -0.76
C ILE A 12 0.92 -7.45 0.46
N THR A 13 2.23 -7.66 0.32
CA THR A 13 3.22 -7.28 1.34
C THR A 13 3.71 -5.86 1.10
N ILE A 14 3.74 -5.05 2.16
CA ILE A 14 4.08 -3.64 2.11
C ILE A 14 5.26 -3.40 3.04
N ALA A 15 6.32 -2.82 2.49
CA ALA A 15 7.44 -2.28 3.23
C ALA A 15 7.58 -0.79 2.90
N LEU A 16 7.73 0.04 3.93
CA LEU A 16 7.95 1.47 3.83
C LEU A 16 9.13 1.85 4.73
N GLU A 17 10.08 2.60 4.20
CA GLU A 17 11.18 3.18 4.95
C GLU A 17 11.07 4.70 4.89
N ILE A 18 11.34 5.36 6.01
CA ILE A 18 11.32 6.82 6.11
C ILE A 18 12.75 7.29 6.41
N GLU A 19 13.38 7.98 5.45
CA GLU A 19 14.72 8.59 5.57
C GLU A 19 14.67 9.82 6.48
N ALA A 20 14.51 9.54 7.76
CA ALA A 20 14.50 10.39 8.95
C ALA A 20 13.42 9.75 9.80
N ALA A 21 13.82 8.87 10.73
CA ALA A 21 12.97 8.58 11.86
C ALA A 21 12.87 9.87 12.68
N GLU A 22 12.07 10.82 12.21
CA GLU A 22 11.40 11.75 13.11
C GLU A 22 10.67 10.83 14.09
N PRO A 23 11.15 10.72 15.35
CA PRO A 23 10.45 9.93 16.34
C PRO A 23 9.01 10.44 16.34
N GLU A 24 8.03 9.53 16.30
CA GLU A 24 6.60 9.85 16.34
C GLU A 24 5.94 10.27 15.00
N ALA A 25 6.59 10.07 13.84
CA ALA A 25 5.89 10.20 12.56
C ALA A 25 4.67 9.26 12.49
N THR A 26 3.51 9.81 12.16
CA THR A 26 2.30 9.02 11.94
C THR A 26 2.29 8.49 10.52
N VAL A 27 2.25 7.17 10.37
CA VAL A 27 2.18 6.48 9.08
C VAL A 27 0.77 5.95 8.87
N LYS A 28 0.20 6.24 7.71
CA LYS A 28 -1.07 5.66 7.23
C LYS A 28 -0.85 5.02 5.88
N VAL A 29 -1.11 3.73 5.81
CA VAL A 29 -1.06 2.95 4.57
C VAL A 29 -2.45 2.42 4.25
N HIS A 30 -2.82 2.49 2.97
CA HIS A 30 -4.09 1.95 2.50
C HIS A 30 -3.91 1.13 1.23
N VAL A 31 -4.73 0.10 1.07
CA VAL A 31 -4.89 -0.68 -0.17
C VAL A 31 -6.30 -0.44 -0.67
N ASN A 32 -6.44 0.12 -1.88
CA ASN A 32 -7.73 0.45 -2.48
C ASN A 32 -8.64 1.31 -1.57
N GLY A 33 -8.05 2.15 -0.73
CA GLY A 33 -8.75 3.00 0.23
C GLY A 33 -8.95 2.37 1.62
N GLU A 34 -8.80 1.05 1.75
CA GLU A 34 -8.91 0.35 3.03
C GLU A 34 -7.61 0.43 3.82
N ARG A 35 -7.69 0.68 5.14
CA ARG A 35 -6.50 0.88 5.98
C ARG A 35 -5.76 -0.43 6.24
N VAL A 36 -4.45 -0.41 6.07
CA VAL A 36 -3.55 -1.49 6.47
C VAL A 36 -2.99 -1.23 7.85
N ILE A 37 -3.01 -2.24 8.71
CA ILE A 37 -2.32 -2.21 10.01
C ILE A 37 -0.83 -2.37 9.75
N MET A 38 -0.04 -1.38 10.18
CA MET A 38 1.40 -1.36 10.02
C MET A 38 2.10 -1.65 11.35
N GLN A 39 3.13 -2.49 11.30
CA GLN A 39 4.08 -2.72 12.40
C GLN A 39 5.32 -1.86 12.16
N ALA A 40 5.78 -1.17 13.20
CA ALA A 40 6.95 -0.30 13.15
C ALA A 40 8.14 -0.95 13.85
N ASP A 41 9.30 -0.92 13.19
CA ASP A 41 10.60 -1.27 13.74
C ASP A 41 11.61 -0.19 13.32
N GLY A 42 11.88 0.75 14.25
CA GLY A 42 12.67 1.94 13.95
C GLY A 42 12.05 2.80 12.85
N ASN A 43 12.77 3.00 11.74
CA ASN A 43 12.32 3.76 10.57
C ASN A 43 11.62 2.91 9.50
N ARG A 44 11.47 1.61 9.75
CA ARG A 44 10.86 0.65 8.82
C ARG A 44 9.48 0.25 9.29
N TYR A 45 8.52 0.31 8.37
CA TYR A 45 7.14 -0.07 8.58
C TYR A 45 6.79 -1.23 7.65
N THR A 46 6.17 -2.26 8.19
CA THR A 46 5.71 -3.42 7.43
C THR A 46 4.24 -3.69 7.67
N GLY A 47 3.55 -4.22 6.67
CA GLY A 47 2.13 -4.54 6.75
C GLY A 47 1.70 -5.43 5.60
N HIS A 48 0.56 -6.07 5.77
CA HIS A 48 0.02 -7.03 4.84
C HIS A 48 -1.46 -6.75 4.59
N ALA A 49 -1.91 -6.97 3.35
CA ALA A 49 -3.32 -6.92 2.99
C ALA A 49 -3.66 -8.14 2.13
N VAL A 50 -4.85 -8.70 2.34
CA VAL A 50 -5.39 -9.77 1.48
C VAL A 50 -6.55 -9.19 0.70
N VAL A 51 -6.53 -9.36 -0.61
CA VAL A 51 -7.61 -8.97 -1.52
C VAL A 51 -8.06 -10.19 -2.33
N THR A 52 -9.25 -10.14 -2.91
CA THR A 52 -9.64 -11.17 -3.88
C THR A 52 -8.77 -11.01 -5.13
N ALA A 53 -8.38 -12.12 -5.78
CA ALA A 53 -7.62 -12.06 -7.04
C ALA A 53 -8.41 -11.28 -8.12
N ALA A 54 -9.75 -11.37 -8.09
CA ALA A 54 -10.64 -10.59 -8.95
C ALA A 54 -10.53 -9.07 -8.74
N THR A 55 -10.10 -8.60 -7.56
CA THR A 55 -9.89 -7.18 -7.28
C THR A 55 -8.88 -6.57 -8.25
N HIS A 56 -7.85 -7.32 -8.63
CA HIS A 56 -6.83 -6.84 -9.56
C HIS A 56 -7.33 -6.71 -11.00
N GLN A 57 -8.44 -7.39 -11.32
CA GLN A 57 -9.05 -7.44 -12.64
C GLN A 57 -10.19 -6.42 -12.81
N GLY A 58 -10.43 -5.58 -11.79
CA GLY A 58 -11.47 -4.56 -11.82
C GLY A 58 -11.31 -3.61 -12.99
N PHE A 59 -12.31 -3.55 -13.88
CA PHE A 59 -12.31 -2.61 -14.99
C PHE A 59 -12.73 -1.23 -14.49
N HIS A 60 -11.83 -0.26 -14.53
CA HIS A 60 -12.09 1.03 -13.91
C HIS A 60 -12.91 1.96 -14.81
N SER A 61 -12.69 1.92 -16.12
CA SER A 61 -13.52 2.62 -17.10
C SER A 61 -13.24 2.11 -18.51
N VAL A 62 -14.07 2.49 -19.48
CA VAL A 62 -13.82 2.21 -20.91
C VAL A 62 -12.47 2.74 -21.43
N TRP A 63 -11.85 3.70 -20.72
CA TRP A 63 -10.57 4.29 -21.07
C TRP A 63 -9.38 3.70 -20.30
N ARG A 64 -9.66 2.88 -19.28
CA ARG A 64 -8.64 2.35 -18.37
C ARG A 64 -9.06 0.98 -17.86
N GLY A 65 -8.42 -0.05 -18.41
CA GLY A 65 -8.60 -1.43 -18.01
C GLY A 65 -8.10 -1.74 -16.61
N ALA A 66 -8.08 -3.01 -16.27
CA ALA A 66 -7.55 -3.50 -15.00
C ALA A 66 -6.11 -3.02 -14.80
N TYR A 67 -5.84 -2.45 -13.62
CA TYR A 67 -4.49 -2.02 -13.26
C TYR A 67 -4.01 -2.60 -11.94
N GLY A 68 -4.75 -3.52 -11.30
CA GLY A 68 -4.34 -4.06 -10.02
C GLY A 68 -4.75 -3.18 -8.82
N SER A 69 -4.25 -3.55 -7.65
CA SER A 69 -4.53 -2.82 -6.41
C SER A 69 -3.56 -1.65 -6.24
N ILE A 70 -4.09 -0.52 -5.78
CA ILE A 70 -3.28 0.66 -5.45
C ILE A 70 -2.95 0.68 -3.96
N VAL A 71 -1.67 0.78 -3.65
CA VAL A 71 -1.15 0.99 -2.31
C VAL A 71 -0.78 2.46 -2.19
N THR A 72 -1.31 3.15 -1.17
CA THR A 72 -0.93 4.52 -0.84
C THR A 72 -0.34 4.57 0.56
N ALA A 73 0.72 5.34 0.73
CA ALA A 73 1.37 5.59 2.01
C ALA A 73 1.46 7.10 2.23
N ILE A 74 1.10 7.55 3.43
CA ILE A 74 1.23 8.92 3.87
C ILE A 74 1.96 8.91 5.21
N ALA A 75 3.07 9.61 5.28
CA ALA A 75 3.78 9.90 6.52
C ALA A 75 3.55 11.36 6.89
N LYS A 76 3.23 11.62 8.16
CA LYS A 76 3.09 12.97 8.72
C LYS A 76 3.97 13.11 9.95
N SER A 77 4.87 14.09 9.94
CA SER A 77 5.71 14.42 11.08
C SER A 77 4.97 15.29 12.11
N PRO A 78 5.46 15.35 13.37
CA PRO A 78 4.85 16.14 14.43
C PRO A 78 4.76 17.64 14.12
N ASP A 79 5.72 18.17 13.35
CA ASP A 79 5.75 19.58 12.90
C ASP A 79 4.75 19.89 11.77
N GLY A 80 3.97 18.90 11.34
CA GLY A 80 2.91 19.04 10.35
C GLY A 80 3.34 18.84 8.90
N ARG A 81 4.62 18.57 8.60
CA ARG A 81 5.04 18.18 7.25
C ARG A 81 4.47 16.81 6.89
N ALA A 82 4.22 16.61 5.61
CA ALA A 82 3.69 15.35 5.10
C ALA A 82 4.39 14.96 3.80
N ALA A 83 4.63 13.67 3.65
CA ALA A 83 5.10 13.05 2.44
C ALA A 83 4.19 11.88 2.08
N GLY A 84 4.08 11.58 0.80
CA GLY A 84 3.26 10.47 0.34
C GLY A 84 3.89 9.77 -0.86
N ALA A 85 3.60 8.47 -0.96
CA ALA A 85 4.00 7.64 -2.09
C ALA A 85 2.84 6.72 -2.44
N TYR A 86 2.80 6.27 -3.69
CA TYR A 86 1.89 5.21 -4.11
C TYR A 86 2.59 4.25 -5.06
N VAL A 87 2.09 3.02 -5.08
CA VAL A 87 2.52 1.96 -5.99
C VAL A 87 1.30 1.13 -6.37
N VAL A 88 1.30 0.64 -7.59
CA VAL A 88 0.27 -0.26 -8.10
C VAL A 88 0.85 -1.67 -8.18
N THR A 89 0.08 -2.68 -7.78
CA THR A 89 0.56 -4.06 -7.67
C THR A 89 -0.52 -5.09 -8.02
N GLY A 90 -0.09 -6.28 -8.46
CA GLY A 90 -0.95 -7.37 -8.94
C GLY A 90 -1.74 -7.04 -10.22
N GLY A 91 -1.50 -5.88 -10.83
CA GLY A 91 -2.05 -5.54 -12.14
C GLY A 91 -1.30 -6.21 -13.29
N ILE A 92 -1.80 -6.03 -14.50
CA ILE A 92 -1.09 -6.41 -15.73
C ILE A 92 0.14 -5.49 -15.84
N GLY A 93 1.33 -6.03 -15.57
CA GLY A 93 2.60 -5.35 -15.77
C GLY A 93 2.87 -5.07 -17.25
#